data_AF-A0A0Q7B4I1-F1
#
_entry.id   AF-A0A0Q7B4I1-F1
#
_cell.length_a   1.000
_cell.length_b   1.000
_cell.length_c   1.000
_cell.angle_alpha   90.00
_cell.angle_beta   90.00
_cell.angle_gamma   90.00
#
_symmetry.space_group_name_H-M   'P 1'
#
loop_
_entity.id
_entity.type
_entity.pdbx_description
1 polymer ?
#
loop_
_entity_poly.entity_id
_entity_poly.type
_entity_poly.pdbx_seq_one_letter_code
_entity_poly.pdbx_strand_id
1 'polypeptide(L)'
;MTSAPSATYLATFSEALVSEIKAEMGRRDLSSRALGRLLGRSSQYMSDRLDGGNSKTGRRVTLTVKDLAAIAGVFELHPAELIRRAKEAADGREAAQDGGRVVELPRSTPSDTEEVAAHDSSTPITHEQEAPDTP
;
A
#
# COMPACT_ATOMS: atom_id res chain seq x y z
N MET A 1 1.21 -19.87 -16.04
CA MET A 1 2.65 -19.63 -15.80
C MET A 1 2.79 -18.18 -15.39
N THR A 2 3.10 -17.92 -14.12
CA THR A 2 3.30 -16.55 -13.63
C THR A 2 4.66 -16.06 -14.12
N SER A 3 4.71 -14.91 -14.79
CA SER A 3 5.97 -14.29 -15.20
C SER A 3 6.85 -14.06 -13.97
N ALA A 4 8.18 -14.13 -14.15
CA ALA A 4 9.10 -13.78 -13.08
C ALA A 4 8.85 -12.33 -12.62
N PRO A 5 8.96 -12.05 -11.31
CA PRO A 5 8.81 -10.69 -10.80
C PRO A 5 9.87 -9.77 -11.41
N SER A 6 9.50 -8.52 -11.66
CA SER A 6 10.42 -7.51 -12.19
C SER A 6 11.53 -7.20 -11.18
N ALA A 7 12.69 -6.74 -11.67
CA ALA A 7 13.79 -6.31 -10.79
C ALA A 7 13.34 -5.16 -9.87
N THR A 8 12.48 -4.27 -10.36
CA THR A 8 11.87 -3.19 -9.58
C THR A 8 11.01 -3.73 -8.45
N TYR A 9 10.12 -4.70 -8.73
CA TYR A 9 9.30 -5.33 -7.70
C TYR A 9 10.16 -6.00 -6.63
N LEU A 10 11.21 -6.74 -7.03
CA LEU A 10 12.12 -7.39 -6.08
C LEU A 10 12.85 -6.39 -5.18
N ALA A 11 13.23 -5.23 -5.71
CA ALA A 11 13.79 -4.15 -4.92
C ALA A 11 12.75 -3.62 -3.93
N THR A 12 11.56 -3.22 -4.40
CA THR A 12 10.46 -2.71 -3.56
C THR A 12 10.08 -3.68 -2.45
N PHE A 13 9.98 -4.98 -2.77
CA PHE A 13 9.70 -6.04 -1.81
C PHE A 13 10.81 -6.16 -0.76
N SER A 14 12.08 -6.11 -1.18
CA SER A 14 13.21 -6.16 -0.25
C SER A 14 13.22 -4.97 0.71
N GLU A 15 12.84 -3.79 0.23
CA GLU A 15 12.70 -2.61 1.08
C GLU A 15 11.52 -2.72 2.04
N ALA A 16 10.38 -3.21 1.56
CA ALA A 16 9.21 -3.46 2.38
C ALA A 16 9.51 -4.48 3.49
N LEU A 17 10.25 -5.55 3.18
CA LEU A 17 10.64 -6.56 4.16
C LEU A 17 11.53 -5.98 5.27
N VAL A 18 12.53 -5.16 4.91
CA VAL A 18 13.37 -4.47 5.90
C VAL A 18 12.54 -3.48 6.74
N SER A 19 11.61 -2.78 6.11
CA SER A 19 10.70 -1.85 6.80
C SER A 19 9.82 -2.58 7.82
N GLU A 20 9.26 -3.74 7.47
CA GLU A 20 8.45 -4.55 8.38
C GLU A 20 9.27 -5.09 9.55
N ILE A 21 10.50 -5.54 9.30
CA ILE A 21 11.42 -5.96 10.37
C ILE A 21 11.69 -4.79 11.32
N LYS A 22 11.95 -3.59 10.79
CA LYS A 22 12.19 -2.39 11.59
C LYS A 22 10.94 -1.95 12.37
N ALA A 23 9.76 -2.02 11.77
CA ALA A 23 8.51 -1.72 12.43
C ALA A 23 8.26 -2.69 13.60
N GLU A 24 8.48 -3.99 13.38
CA GLU A 24 8.35 -5.00 14.44
C GLU A 24 9.39 -4.83 15.54
N MET A 25 10.62 -4.45 15.20
CA MET A 25 11.64 -4.05 16.19
C MET A 25 11.18 -2.85 17.03
N GLY A 26 10.58 -1.84 16.39
CA GLY A 26 10.03 -0.66 17.07
C GLY A 26 8.88 -1.01 18.03
N ARG A 27 8.00 -1.96 17.66
CA ARG A 27 6.92 -2.45 18.54
C ARG A 27 7.45 -3.17 19.79
N ARG A 28 8.70 -3.65 19.76
CA ARG A 28 9.33 -4.44 20.82
C ARG A 28 10.46 -3.70 21.53
N ASP A 29 10.64 -2.40 21.24
CA ASP A 29 11.75 -1.59 21.73
C ASP A 29 13.15 -2.23 21.50
N LEU A 30 13.30 -2.94 20.37
CA LEU A 30 14.54 -3.63 20.00
C LEU A 30 15.41 -2.79 19.07
N SER A 31 16.69 -2.64 19.42
CA SER A 31 17.70 -2.06 18.52
C SER A 31 18.35 -3.12 17.63
N SER A 32 18.92 -2.73 16.48
CA SER A 32 19.67 -3.65 15.58
C SER A 32 20.80 -4.37 16.32
N ARG A 33 21.40 -3.69 17.30
CA ARG A 33 22.44 -4.26 18.18
C ARG A 33 21.86 -5.32 19.12
N ALA A 34 20.71 -5.06 19.73
CA ALA A 34 20.03 -6.01 20.61
C ALA A 34 19.58 -7.25 19.83
N LEU A 35 19.00 -7.06 18.64
CA LEU A 35 18.63 -8.15 17.73
C LEU A 35 19.86 -9.00 17.37
N GLY A 36 20.98 -8.36 17.02
CA GLY A 36 22.24 -9.07 16.76
C GLY A 36 22.67 -9.96 17.93
N ARG A 37 22.63 -9.44 19.16
CA ARG A 37 22.97 -10.22 20.36
C ARG A 37 22.05 -11.43 20.56
N LEU A 38 20.74 -11.27 20.39
CA LEU A 38 19.76 -12.37 20.51
C LEU A 38 20.01 -13.47 19.46
N LEU A 39 20.51 -13.09 18.29
CA LEU A 39 20.82 -14.02 17.20
C LEU A 39 22.24 -14.62 17.28
N GLY A 40 23.05 -14.27 18.29
CA GLY A 40 24.46 -14.64 18.34
C GLY A 40 25.28 -14.07 17.17
N ARG A 41 24.88 -12.91 16.64
CA ARG A 41 25.52 -12.19 15.54
C ARG A 41 26.11 -10.87 16.00
N SER A 42 27.10 -10.36 15.27
CA SER A 42 27.63 -9.02 15.56
C SER A 42 26.58 -7.95 15.26
N SER A 43 26.64 -6.83 15.99
CA SER A 43 25.82 -5.66 15.70
C SER A 43 26.01 -5.16 14.26
N GLN A 44 27.24 -5.25 13.75
CA GLN A 44 27.57 -4.86 12.39
C GLN A 44 26.83 -5.73 11.37
N TYR A 45 26.77 -7.04 11.61
CA TYR A 45 26.12 -7.99 10.71
C TYR A 45 24.63 -7.67 10.49
N MET A 46 23.92 -7.28 11.55
CA MET A 46 22.51 -6.86 11.47
C MET A 46 22.36 -5.45 10.91
N SER A 47 23.24 -4.52 11.30
CA SER A 47 23.19 -3.15 10.78
C SER A 47 23.43 -3.10 9.26
N ASP A 48 24.40 -3.87 8.74
CA ASP A 48 24.67 -3.93 7.30
C ASP A 48 23.45 -4.43 6.49
N ARG A 49 22.61 -5.28 7.09
CA ARG A 49 21.41 -5.87 6.45
C ARG A 49 20.16 -5.00 6.60
N LEU A 50 20.00 -4.33 7.73
CA LEU A 50 18.78 -3.58 8.06
C LEU A 50 18.91 -2.08 7.79
N ASP A 51 20.10 -1.50 7.95
CA ASP A 51 20.33 -0.05 7.93
C ASP A 51 20.85 0.48 6.60
N GLY A 52 20.92 -0.34 5.56
CA GLY A 52 21.08 0.13 4.18
C GLY A 52 22.35 -0.32 3.47
N GLY A 53 23.12 -1.24 4.04
CA GLY A 53 24.21 -1.88 3.32
C GLY A 53 25.51 -1.97 4.09
N ASN A 54 26.47 -2.67 3.47
CA ASN A 54 27.80 -2.86 4.01
C ASN A 54 28.47 -1.50 4.22
N SER A 55 28.78 -1.18 5.47
CA SER A 55 29.40 0.09 5.86
C SER A 55 30.71 0.43 5.12
N LYS A 56 31.41 -0.57 4.58
CA LYS A 56 32.67 -0.40 3.85
C LYS A 56 32.50 -0.18 2.35
N THR A 57 31.38 -0.61 1.78
CA THR A 57 31.18 -0.60 0.30
C THR A 57 29.92 0.16 -0.14
N GLY A 58 29.05 0.54 0.79
CA GLY A 58 27.77 1.21 0.53
C GLY A 58 26.73 0.33 -0.18
N ARG A 59 27.04 -0.94 -0.45
CA ARG A 59 26.13 -1.86 -1.15
C ARG A 59 25.15 -2.52 -0.19
N ARG A 60 23.87 -2.57 -0.56
CA ARG A 60 22.85 -3.32 0.19
C ARG A 60 23.29 -4.77 0.38
N VAL A 61 23.19 -5.25 1.63
CA VAL A 61 23.38 -6.67 1.94
C VAL A 61 22.02 -7.34 1.96
N THR A 62 21.85 -8.35 1.12
CA THR A 62 20.60 -9.11 1.02
C THR A 62 20.33 -9.90 2.29
N LEU A 63 19.10 -9.85 2.80
CA LEU A 63 18.60 -10.75 3.85
C LEU A 63 18.47 -12.16 3.26
N THR A 64 19.17 -13.12 3.86
CA THR A 64 19.02 -14.52 3.46
C THR A 64 17.77 -15.14 4.09
N VAL A 65 17.30 -16.27 3.56
CA VAL A 65 16.22 -17.05 4.17
C VAL A 65 16.55 -17.44 5.62
N LYS A 66 17.83 -17.73 5.90
CA LYS A 66 18.30 -18.04 7.25
C LYS A 66 18.22 -16.84 8.18
N ASP A 67 18.56 -15.64 7.69
CA ASP A 67 18.41 -14.41 8.46
C ASP A 67 16.95 -14.15 8.80
N LEU A 68 16.07 -14.28 7.80
CA LEU A 68 14.63 -14.09 7.97
C LEU A 68 14.06 -15.08 8.99
N ALA A 69 14.40 -16.36 8.90
CA ALA A 69 13.94 -17.38 9.84
C ALA A 69 14.39 -17.08 11.28
N ALA A 70 15.64 -16.65 11.44
CA ALA A 70 16.19 -16.33 12.75
C ALA A 70 15.55 -15.07 13.36
N ILE A 71 15.39 -14.01 12.56
CA ILE A 71 14.71 -12.77 12.96
C ILE A 71 13.25 -13.04 13.34
N ALA A 72 12.52 -13.81 12.53
CA ALA A 72 11.15 -14.20 12.83
C ALA A 72 11.05 -15.00 14.14
N GLY A 73 12.02 -15.88 14.41
CA GLY A 73 12.12 -16.59 15.69
C GLY A 73 12.29 -15.65 16.90
N VAL A 74 13.10 -14.59 16.78
CA VAL A 74 13.21 -13.56 17.84
C VAL A 74 11.89 -12.81 18.02
N PHE A 75 11.12 -12.64 16.94
CA PHE A 75 9.81 -12.03 17.01
C PHE A 75 8.70 -13.01 17.42
N GLU A 76 8.98 -14.28 17.67
CA GLU A 76 7.92 -15.29 17.91
C GLU A 76 6.86 -15.29 16.79
N LEU A 77 7.28 -14.98 15.57
CA LEU A 77 6.44 -14.94 14.37
C LEU A 77 6.87 -16.04 13.40
N HIS A 78 5.91 -16.53 12.62
CA HIS A 78 6.24 -17.38 11.48
C HIS A 78 6.87 -16.52 10.37
N PRO A 79 7.95 -16.95 9.69
CA PRO A 79 8.59 -16.17 8.61
C PRO A 79 7.63 -15.75 7.49
N ALA A 80 6.64 -16.59 7.20
CA ALA A 80 5.61 -16.30 6.20
C ALA A 80 4.80 -15.04 6.53
N GLU A 81 4.65 -14.68 7.81
CA GLU A 81 3.90 -13.49 8.21
C GLU A 81 4.66 -12.21 7.85
N LEU A 82 5.99 -12.18 8.05
CA LEU A 82 6.82 -11.06 7.60
C LEU A 82 6.81 -10.93 6.07
N ILE A 83 6.85 -12.05 5.35
CA ILE A 83 6.76 -12.08 3.89
C ILE A 83 5.40 -11.56 3.42
N ARG A 84 4.31 -12.00 4.04
CA ARG A 84 2.95 -11.59 3.70
C ARG A 84 2.77 -10.07 3.87
N ARG A 85 3.17 -9.52 5.02
CA ARG A 85 3.11 -8.07 5.28
C ARG A 85 3.97 -7.27 4.31
N ALA A 86 5.19 -7.74 4.04
CA ALA A 86 6.08 -7.10 3.07
C ALA A 86 5.50 -7.12 1.65
N LYS A 87 4.85 -8.22 1.25
CA LYS A 87 4.16 -8.33 -0.03
C LYS A 87 3.01 -7.33 -0.11
N GLU A 88 2.14 -7.28 0.90
CA GLU A 88 1.02 -6.33 0.94
C GLU A 88 1.49 -4.87 0.86
N ALA A 89 2.59 -4.53 1.56
CA ALA A 89 3.19 -3.22 1.47
C ALA A 89 3.82 -2.91 0.10
N ALA A 90 4.43 -3.91 -0.56
CA ALA A 90 5.00 -3.76 -1.90
C ALA A 90 3.90 -3.60 -2.96
N ASP A 91 2.87 -4.44 -2.92
CA ASP A 91 1.71 -4.38 -3.83
C ASP A 91 0.98 -3.04 -3.70
N GLY A 92 0.79 -2.53 -2.48
CA GLY A 92 0.19 -1.22 -2.24
C GLY A 92 1.01 -0.06 -2.82
N ARG A 93 2.35 -0.19 -2.86
CA ARG A 93 3.23 0.80 -3.47
C ARG A 93 3.19 0.74 -5.01
N GLU A 94 3.11 -0.45 -5.60
CA GLU A 94 2.92 -0.57 -7.05
C GLU A 94 1.58 0.02 -7.50
N ALA A 95 0.50 -0.29 -6.79
CA ALA A 95 -0.81 0.29 -7.09
C ALA A 95 -0.83 1.82 -7.01
N ALA A 96 -0.11 2.41 -6.03
CA ALA A 96 0.03 3.86 -5.90
C ALA A 96 0.88 4.49 -7.02
N GLN A 97 1.85 3.76 -7.57
CA GLN A 97 2.68 4.22 -8.69
C GLN A 97 1.95 4.17 -10.03
N ASP A 98 1.09 3.16 -10.25
CA ASP A 98 0.30 3.02 -11.47
C ASP A 98 -0.92 3.97 -11.49
N GLY A 99 -1.50 4.27 -10.32
CA GLY A 99 -2.56 5.28 -10.14
C GLY A 99 -2.10 6.74 -10.28
N GLY A 100 -0.80 6.98 -10.46
CA GLY A 100 -0.19 8.30 -10.66
C GLY A 100 -0.27 8.84 -12.09
N ARG A 101 -0.78 8.06 -13.06
CA ARG A 101 -1.21 8.61 -14.35
C ARG A 101 -2.52 9.35 -14.14
N VAL A 102 -2.42 10.58 -13.65
CA VAL A 102 -3.49 11.59 -13.69
C VAL A 102 -3.99 11.69 -15.12
N VAL A 103 -5.03 10.91 -15.44
CA VAL A 103 -6.00 11.33 -16.45
C VAL A 103 -6.72 12.49 -15.78
N GLU A 104 -6.29 13.69 -16.12
CA GLU A 104 -6.95 14.94 -15.74
C GLU A 104 -8.39 14.85 -16.25
N LEU A 105 -9.31 14.38 -15.41
CA LEU A 105 -10.74 14.54 -15.64
C LEU A 105 -10.98 16.05 -15.68
N PRO A 106 -11.55 16.61 -16.77
CA PRO A 106 -11.84 18.03 -16.82
C PRO A 106 -12.80 18.35 -15.66
N ARG A 107 -12.30 19.17 -14.73
CA ARG A 107 -13.10 19.70 -13.62
C ARG A 107 -14.23 20.51 -14.21
N SER A 108 -15.46 20.02 -14.05
CA SER A 108 -16.67 20.83 -14.28
C SER A 108 -16.61 22.02 -13.32
N THR A 109 -16.37 23.21 -13.85
CA THR A 109 -16.54 24.47 -13.14
C THR A 109 -18.04 24.70 -12.93
N PRO A 110 -18.51 24.98 -11.71
CA PRO A 110 -19.83 25.55 -11.51
C PRO A 110 -19.79 27.07 -11.73
N SER A 111 -20.90 27.56 -12.28
CA SER A 111 -21.32 28.96 -12.38
C SER A 111 -20.67 29.86 -13.42
N ASP A 112 -21.46 30.22 -14.43
CA ASP A 112 -21.80 31.64 -14.57
C ASP A 112 -23.31 31.80 -14.69
N THR A 113 -23.79 32.86 -14.05
CA THR A 113 -25.20 33.18 -13.79
C THR A 113 -25.54 34.36 -14.67
N GLU A 114 -26.48 34.20 -15.60
CA GLU A 114 -27.20 35.27 -16.32
C GLU A 114 -28.40 34.56 -16.97
N GLU A 115 -29.59 35.10 -17.16
CA GLU A 115 -30.32 36.24 -16.64
C GLU A 115 -31.76 36.02 -17.17
N VAL A 116 -32.72 36.62 -16.47
CA VAL A 116 -34.18 36.50 -16.54
C VAL A 116 -34.82 36.55 -17.94
N ALA A 117 -35.84 35.71 -18.17
CA ALA A 117 -37.05 36.13 -18.89
C ALA A 117 -38.26 35.26 -18.52
N ALA A 118 -39.34 35.96 -18.16
CA ALA A 118 -40.60 35.45 -17.68
C ALA A 118 -41.40 34.64 -18.72
N HIS A 119 -42.17 33.66 -18.26
CA HIS A 119 -43.58 33.42 -18.62
C HIS A 119 -44.03 32.21 -17.78
N ASP A 120 -44.85 32.41 -16.75
CA ASP A 120 -46.30 32.57 -16.82
C ASP A 120 -47.02 31.23 -16.57
N SER A 121 -47.72 31.21 -15.44
CA SER A 121 -48.91 30.42 -15.13
C SER A 121 -48.82 28.88 -15.00
N SER A 122 -48.92 28.48 -13.73
CA SER A 122 -49.99 27.62 -13.19
C SER A 122 -50.18 26.24 -13.81
N THR A 123 -49.73 25.20 -13.10
CA THR A 123 -50.46 23.93 -13.08
C THR A 123 -51.66 24.07 -12.13
N PRO A 124 -52.80 23.48 -12.49
CA PRO A 124 -53.43 22.62 -11.50
C PRO A 124 -53.90 21.28 -12.05
N ILE A 125 -54.11 20.41 -11.08
CA ILE A 125 -54.35 18.97 -11.14
C ILE A 125 -55.84 18.68 -11.42
N THR A 126 -56.11 17.54 -12.06
CA THR A 126 -57.31 16.67 -11.92
C THR A 126 -58.66 17.07 -12.56
N HIS A 127 -59.19 16.18 -13.43
CA HIS A 127 -60.57 15.66 -13.44
C HIS A 127 -60.57 14.41 -14.36
N GLU A 128 -60.82 13.19 -13.85
CA GLU A 128 -62.12 12.53 -13.66
C GLU A 128 -62.85 12.08 -14.94
N GLN A 129 -63.58 10.95 -14.80
CA GLN A 129 -64.59 10.36 -15.68
C GLN A 129 -64.07 9.57 -16.91
N GLU A 130 -64.57 8.39 -17.28
CA GLU A 130 -65.74 7.58 -16.89
C GLU A 130 -65.65 6.24 -17.66
N ALA A 131 -66.01 5.11 -17.04
CA ALA A 131 -66.30 3.86 -17.76
C ALA A 131 -67.72 3.98 -18.37
N PRO A 132 -68.11 3.31 -19.48
CA PRO A 132 -68.51 1.91 -19.36
C PRO A 132 -68.46 1.03 -20.65
N ASP A 133 -68.50 -0.28 -20.40
CA ASP A 133 -69.24 -1.39 -21.05
C ASP A 133 -69.20 -1.76 -22.55
N THR A 134 -68.83 -3.04 -22.75
CA THR A 134 -69.41 -4.15 -23.58
C THR A 134 -69.67 -3.95 -25.10
N PRO A 135 -69.75 -5.02 -25.94
CA PRO A 135 -70.32 -6.37 -25.73
C PRO A 135 -69.33 -7.53 -25.62
#